data_AF-A0A3R6EHY1-F1
#
_entry.id   AF-A0A3R6EHY1-F1
#
_cell.length_a   1.000
_cell.length_b   1.000
_cell.length_c   1.000
_cell.angle_alpha   90.00
_cell.angle_beta   90.00
_cell.angle_gamma   90.00
#
_symmetry.space_group_name_H-M   'P 1'
#
loop_
_entity.id
_entity.type
_entity.pdbx_description
1 polymer ?
#
loop_
_entity_poly.entity_id
_entity_poly.type
_entity_poly.pdbx_seq_one_letter_code
_entity_poly.pdbx_strand_id
1 'polypeptide(L)'
;MVHNNPLFTKESLKAALSYIGNASFTLIYDGNDIHEQKKAGKELWQAEWIIATVMDHIFDYYPASYFMNDDSRREYPKYLEWFLNHPEVGVCNAIKFVENNFSILNTVTRDEFNQNCIPQRDLTEEGHVKSVLYEIHNNLNEIVHLLYEPKKFSDPSKPTADEISMLIRTIKKIQMSYSKMADNKQDGDYSLQVLKIIQILEMFKLPLLKAWEVYHYGSHSDFWEEGDSMFDYMMFEMKAKEMIGDLIKVLIQESPFVQIERNSAITNGLLKIYRHLINQKLD
;
A
#
# COMPACT_ATOMS: atom_id res chain seq x y z
N MET A 1 9.12 -26.95 -3.61
CA MET A 1 9.03 -26.70 -5.08
C MET A 1 8.58 -25.28 -5.39
N VAL A 2 7.90 -24.62 -4.44
CA VAL A 2 7.36 -23.27 -4.55
C VAL A 2 8.42 -22.19 -4.87
N HIS A 3 9.60 -22.21 -4.24
CA HIS A 3 10.61 -21.16 -4.43
C HIS A 3 11.32 -21.13 -5.79
N ASN A 4 11.30 -22.23 -6.55
CA ASN A 4 11.93 -22.30 -7.88
C ASN A 4 10.90 -22.24 -9.01
N ASN A 5 9.65 -21.92 -8.69
CA ASN A 5 8.56 -21.92 -9.65
C ASN A 5 8.59 -20.65 -10.52
N PRO A 6 8.61 -20.76 -11.87
CA PRO A 6 8.64 -19.60 -12.74
C PRO A 6 7.39 -18.71 -12.64
N LEU A 7 6.26 -19.25 -12.15
CA LEU A 7 5.03 -18.49 -11.92
C LEU A 7 5.04 -17.72 -10.59
N PHE A 8 5.94 -18.04 -9.67
CA PHE A 8 6.04 -17.39 -8.36
C PHE A 8 7.19 -16.38 -8.28
N THR A 9 7.52 -15.75 -9.40
CA THR A 9 8.41 -14.58 -9.42
C THR A 9 7.66 -13.32 -9.01
N LYS A 10 8.40 -12.29 -8.57
CA LYS A 10 7.85 -10.99 -8.17
C LYS A 10 6.99 -10.37 -9.28
N GLU A 11 7.49 -10.40 -10.51
CA GLU A 11 6.85 -9.83 -11.69
C GLU A 11 5.59 -10.61 -12.06
N SER A 12 5.67 -11.94 -12.04
CA SER A 12 4.56 -12.83 -12.37
C SER A 12 3.37 -12.66 -11.41
N LEU A 13 3.64 -12.72 -10.10
CA LEU A 13 2.60 -12.58 -9.08
C LEU A 13 1.99 -11.18 -9.08
N LYS A 14 2.82 -10.14 -9.27
CA LYS A 14 2.34 -8.76 -9.39
C LYS A 14 1.43 -8.59 -10.60
N ALA A 15 1.80 -9.12 -11.77
CA ALA A 15 0.98 -9.03 -12.98
C ALA A 15 -0.40 -9.67 -12.77
N ALA A 16 -0.43 -10.90 -12.23
CA ALA A 16 -1.68 -11.60 -11.93
C ALA A 16 -2.55 -10.80 -10.94
N LEU A 17 -1.98 -10.29 -9.85
CA LEU A 17 -2.70 -9.48 -8.87
C LEU A 17 -3.23 -8.18 -9.46
N SER A 18 -2.41 -7.43 -10.21
CA SER A 18 -2.83 -6.17 -10.82
C SER A 18 -3.98 -6.37 -11.81
N TYR A 19 -3.99 -7.47 -12.57
CA TYR A 19 -5.10 -7.76 -13.47
C TYR A 19 -6.41 -8.06 -12.72
N ILE A 20 -6.36 -8.90 -11.68
CA ILE A 20 -7.54 -9.19 -10.84
C ILE A 20 -8.02 -7.93 -10.12
N GLY A 21 -7.11 -7.15 -9.55
CA GLY A 21 -7.41 -5.90 -8.83
C GLY A 21 -8.10 -4.88 -9.73
N ASN A 22 -7.59 -4.67 -10.95
CA ASN A 22 -8.23 -3.80 -11.93
C ASN A 22 -9.64 -4.31 -12.31
N ALA A 23 -9.77 -5.60 -12.61
CA ALA A 23 -11.06 -6.20 -12.97
C ALA A 23 -12.09 -6.08 -11.85
N SER A 24 -11.71 -6.41 -10.61
CA SER A 24 -12.59 -6.33 -9.45
C SER A 24 -12.98 -4.88 -9.13
N PHE A 25 -12.03 -3.94 -9.19
CA PHE A 25 -12.31 -2.52 -9.02
C PHE A 25 -13.32 -2.03 -10.05
N THR A 26 -13.10 -2.35 -11.33
CA THR A 26 -14.02 -1.96 -12.39
C THR A 26 -15.42 -2.51 -12.13
N LEU A 27 -15.55 -3.79 -11.79
CA LEU A 27 -16.85 -4.42 -11.57
C LEU A 27 -17.60 -3.87 -10.34
N ILE A 28 -16.88 -3.45 -9.29
CA ILE A 28 -17.51 -3.01 -8.03
C ILE A 28 -17.85 -1.51 -8.07
N TYR A 29 -16.94 -0.67 -8.56
CA TYR A 29 -17.01 0.79 -8.38
C TYR A 29 -17.20 1.55 -9.67
N ASP A 30 -16.69 1.01 -10.77
CA ASP A 30 -16.67 1.70 -12.06
C ASP A 30 -17.62 1.03 -13.09
N GLY A 31 -18.44 0.09 -12.63
CA GLY A 31 -19.40 -0.64 -13.45
C GLY A 31 -20.74 0.09 -13.55
N ASN A 32 -21.77 -0.62 -13.98
CA ASN A 32 -23.13 -0.10 -14.11
C ASN A 32 -23.93 -0.12 -12.79
N ASP A 33 -23.25 -0.27 -11.65
CA ASP A 33 -23.86 -0.37 -10.32
C ASP A 33 -24.83 -1.55 -10.12
N ILE A 34 -24.72 -2.61 -10.92
CA ILE A 34 -25.60 -3.78 -10.85
C ILE A 34 -25.08 -4.88 -9.92
N HIS A 35 -26.01 -5.62 -9.30
CA HIS A 35 -25.69 -6.65 -8.31
C HIS A 35 -24.76 -7.75 -8.84
N GLU A 36 -24.96 -8.18 -10.08
CA GLU A 36 -24.16 -9.25 -10.71
C GLU A 36 -22.68 -8.83 -10.87
N GLN A 37 -22.42 -7.61 -11.36
CA GLN A 37 -21.06 -7.07 -11.48
C GLN A 37 -20.40 -6.95 -10.10
N LYS A 38 -21.09 -6.35 -9.13
CA LYS A 38 -20.57 -6.23 -7.76
C LYS A 38 -20.24 -7.58 -7.13
N LYS A 39 -21.11 -8.57 -7.31
CA LYS A 39 -20.89 -9.94 -6.82
C LYS A 39 -19.66 -10.55 -7.49
N ALA A 40 -19.57 -10.47 -8.82
CA ALA A 40 -18.44 -10.98 -9.58
C ALA A 40 -17.11 -10.35 -9.15
N GLY A 41 -17.09 -9.03 -8.94
CA GLY A 41 -15.90 -8.31 -8.44
C GLY A 41 -15.49 -8.75 -7.03
N LYS A 42 -16.45 -8.92 -6.10
CA LYS A 42 -16.15 -9.43 -4.74
C LYS A 42 -15.66 -10.88 -4.72
N GLU A 43 -16.14 -11.69 -5.66
CA GLU A 43 -15.64 -13.06 -5.85
C GLU A 43 -14.21 -13.07 -6.41
N LEU A 44 -13.88 -12.14 -7.32
CA LEU A 44 -12.50 -11.95 -7.80
C LEU A 44 -11.53 -11.49 -6.69
N TRP A 45 -11.97 -10.67 -5.73
CA TRP A 45 -11.15 -10.30 -4.57
C TRP A 45 -10.64 -11.51 -3.79
N GLN A 46 -11.40 -12.61 -3.70
CA GLN A 46 -10.94 -13.80 -3.00
C GLN A 46 -9.70 -14.42 -3.67
N ALA A 47 -9.66 -14.42 -5.01
CA ALA A 47 -8.49 -14.86 -5.76
C ALA A 47 -7.30 -13.91 -5.56
N GLU A 48 -7.54 -12.60 -5.59
CA GLU A 48 -6.53 -11.59 -5.29
C GLU A 48 -5.93 -11.78 -3.89
N TRP A 49 -6.77 -11.96 -2.87
CA TRP A 49 -6.35 -12.15 -1.49
C TRP A 49 -5.46 -13.36 -1.29
N ILE A 50 -5.78 -14.50 -1.92
CA ILE A 50 -4.94 -15.70 -1.85
C ILE A 50 -3.55 -15.42 -2.44
N ILE A 51 -3.50 -14.87 -3.66
CA ILE A 51 -2.22 -14.61 -4.34
C ILE A 51 -1.42 -13.55 -3.56
N ALA A 52 -2.08 -12.51 -3.04
CA ALA A 52 -1.44 -11.46 -2.25
C ALA A 52 -0.87 -12.01 -0.95
N THR A 53 -1.59 -12.93 -0.27
CA THR A 53 -1.11 -13.61 0.93
C THR A 53 0.13 -14.44 0.64
N VAL A 54 0.13 -15.22 -0.45
CA VAL A 54 1.27 -16.02 -0.88
C VAL A 54 2.48 -15.11 -1.15
N MET A 55 2.27 -14.05 -1.93
CA MET A 55 3.34 -13.14 -2.32
C MET A 55 3.94 -12.37 -1.14
N ASP A 56 3.11 -11.99 -0.17
CA ASP A 56 3.54 -11.28 1.02
C ASP A 56 4.22 -12.21 2.04
N HIS A 57 3.54 -13.29 2.43
CA HIS A 57 3.96 -14.11 3.56
C HIS A 57 5.14 -15.03 3.24
N ILE A 58 5.12 -15.63 2.05
CA ILE A 58 6.10 -16.65 1.64
C ILE A 58 7.31 -16.02 0.97
N PHE A 59 7.09 -14.96 0.18
CA PHE A 59 8.13 -14.36 -0.66
C PHE A 59 8.62 -12.99 -0.20
N ASP A 60 7.85 -12.27 0.64
CA ASP A 60 8.15 -10.89 1.08
C ASP A 60 8.43 -9.93 -0.10
N TYR A 61 7.71 -10.09 -1.20
CA TYR A 61 7.89 -9.24 -2.38
C TYR A 61 7.14 -7.91 -2.27
N TYR A 62 5.90 -7.96 -1.81
CA TYR A 62 5.05 -6.81 -1.53
C TYR A 62 4.12 -7.15 -0.37
N PRO A 63 3.77 -6.17 0.49
CA PRO A 63 2.74 -6.36 1.50
C PRO A 63 1.39 -6.65 0.83
N ALA A 64 0.59 -7.55 1.40
CA ALA A 64 -0.69 -7.92 0.81
C ALA A 64 -1.63 -6.71 0.65
N SER A 65 -1.56 -5.74 1.57
CA SER A 65 -2.33 -4.50 1.55
C SER A 65 -2.06 -3.62 0.33
N TYR A 66 -0.93 -3.79 -0.36
CA TYR A 66 -0.59 -3.02 -1.57
C TYR A 66 -1.62 -3.20 -2.68
N PHE A 67 -2.24 -4.37 -2.77
CA PHE A 67 -3.22 -4.71 -3.82
C PHE A 67 -4.66 -4.41 -3.40
N MET A 68 -4.88 -3.99 -2.16
CA MET A 68 -6.22 -3.88 -1.61
C MET A 68 -6.63 -2.42 -1.46
N ASN A 69 -7.85 -2.09 -1.91
CA ASN A 69 -8.52 -0.85 -1.54
C ASN A 69 -9.09 -0.92 -0.11
N ASP A 70 -9.66 0.18 0.40
CA ASP A 70 -10.12 0.24 1.79
C ASP A 70 -11.22 -0.76 2.15
N ASP A 71 -12.17 -1.03 1.25
CA ASP A 71 -13.23 -2.01 1.50
C ASP A 71 -12.65 -3.43 1.52
N SER A 72 -11.81 -3.75 0.54
CA SER A 72 -11.08 -5.02 0.46
C SER A 72 -10.25 -5.25 1.72
N ARG A 73 -9.51 -4.23 2.20
CA ARG A 73 -8.70 -4.32 3.44
C ARG A 73 -9.54 -4.62 4.68
N ARG A 74 -10.79 -4.15 4.74
CA ARG A 74 -11.70 -4.42 5.86
C ARG A 74 -12.22 -5.86 5.84
N GLU A 75 -12.49 -6.41 4.66
CA GLU A 75 -13.03 -7.77 4.50
C GLU A 75 -11.93 -8.85 4.55
N TYR A 76 -10.71 -8.53 4.11
CA TYR A 76 -9.58 -9.46 3.98
C TYR A 76 -9.23 -10.25 5.26
N PRO A 77 -9.10 -9.65 6.46
CA PRO A 77 -8.68 -10.40 7.65
C PRO A 77 -9.62 -11.56 8.00
N LYS A 78 -10.94 -11.33 7.87
CA LYS A 78 -11.96 -12.35 8.12
C LYS A 78 -11.90 -13.47 7.07
N TYR A 79 -11.66 -13.10 5.81
CA TYR A 79 -11.47 -14.09 4.75
C TYR A 79 -10.21 -14.91 4.97
N LEU A 80 -9.09 -14.27 5.30
CA LEU A 80 -7.81 -14.94 5.54
C LEU A 80 -7.92 -15.98 6.67
N GLU A 81 -8.58 -15.61 7.77
CA GLU A 81 -8.85 -16.54 8.87
C GLU A 81 -9.66 -17.76 8.39
N TRP A 82 -10.70 -17.54 7.58
CA TRP A 82 -11.48 -18.63 6.99
C TRP A 82 -10.65 -19.50 6.03
N PHE A 83 -9.85 -18.86 5.17
CA PHE A 83 -9.02 -19.51 4.14
C PHE A 83 -7.98 -20.43 4.78
N LEU A 84 -7.29 -19.99 5.83
CA LEU A 84 -6.31 -20.82 6.54
C LEU A 84 -6.94 -22.10 7.11
N ASN A 85 -8.23 -22.05 7.49
CA ASN A 85 -8.96 -23.22 7.97
C ASN A 85 -9.58 -24.08 6.85
N HIS A 86 -9.73 -23.54 5.63
CA HIS A 86 -10.36 -24.22 4.49
C HIS A 86 -9.61 -23.98 3.17
N PRO A 87 -8.29 -24.26 3.11
CA PRO A 87 -7.46 -23.80 2.00
C PRO A 87 -7.85 -24.42 0.66
N GLU A 88 -8.23 -25.70 0.64
CA GLU A 88 -8.65 -26.40 -0.58
C GLU A 88 -9.92 -25.78 -1.16
N VAL A 89 -10.91 -25.50 -0.30
CA VAL A 89 -12.17 -24.86 -0.72
C VAL A 89 -11.90 -23.44 -1.22
N GLY A 90 -11.04 -22.69 -0.52
CA GLY A 90 -10.67 -21.34 -0.92
C GLY A 90 -10.03 -21.27 -2.31
N VAL A 91 -9.02 -22.10 -2.57
CA VAL A 91 -8.34 -22.12 -3.88
C VAL A 91 -9.27 -22.62 -4.99
N CYS A 92 -10.04 -23.69 -4.74
CA CYS A 92 -11.01 -24.19 -5.73
C CYS A 92 -12.07 -23.14 -6.08
N ASN A 93 -12.54 -22.36 -5.11
CA ASN A 93 -13.48 -21.26 -5.35
C ASN A 93 -12.81 -20.14 -6.15
N ALA A 94 -11.60 -19.73 -5.77
CA ALA A 94 -10.85 -18.70 -6.49
C ALA A 94 -10.66 -19.05 -7.97
N ILE A 95 -10.27 -20.29 -8.29
CA ILE A 95 -10.15 -20.78 -9.68
C ILE A 95 -11.48 -20.63 -10.41
N LYS A 96 -12.58 -21.10 -9.82
CA LYS A 96 -13.92 -20.97 -10.44
C LYS A 96 -14.33 -19.51 -10.64
N PHE A 97 -14.04 -18.64 -9.68
CA PHE A 97 -14.38 -17.23 -9.78
C PHE A 97 -13.62 -16.55 -10.91
N VAL A 98 -12.31 -16.77 -11.04
CA VAL A 98 -11.56 -16.20 -12.18
C VAL A 98 -12.00 -16.80 -13.52
N GLU A 99 -12.43 -18.06 -13.56
CA GLU A 99 -12.93 -18.68 -14.78
C GLU A 99 -14.26 -18.10 -15.25
N ASN A 100 -15.15 -17.75 -14.32
CA ASN A 100 -16.52 -17.31 -14.63
C ASN A 100 -16.68 -15.79 -14.69
N ASN A 101 -15.90 -15.04 -13.90
CA ASN A 101 -16.25 -13.64 -13.61
C ASN A 101 -15.53 -12.63 -14.50
N PHE A 102 -14.39 -12.97 -15.13
CA PHE A 102 -13.75 -12.03 -16.06
C PHE A 102 -14.63 -11.68 -17.26
N SER A 103 -15.45 -12.63 -17.74
CA SER A 103 -16.40 -12.33 -18.82
C SER A 103 -17.47 -11.30 -18.44
N ILE A 104 -17.74 -11.08 -17.16
CA ILE A 104 -18.71 -10.08 -16.70
C ILE A 104 -18.22 -8.66 -17.03
N LEU A 105 -16.92 -8.44 -17.24
CA LEU A 105 -16.40 -7.15 -17.71
C LEU A 105 -17.03 -6.72 -19.04
N ASN A 106 -17.39 -7.67 -19.91
CA ASN A 106 -18.05 -7.37 -21.19
C ASN A 106 -19.46 -6.80 -21.03
N THR A 107 -20.05 -6.91 -19.83
CA THR A 107 -21.36 -6.35 -19.53
C THR A 107 -21.30 -4.89 -19.09
N VAL A 108 -20.09 -4.36 -18.84
CA VAL A 108 -19.90 -2.96 -18.44
C VAL A 108 -20.13 -2.06 -19.64
N THR A 109 -21.12 -1.19 -19.53
CA THR A 109 -21.47 -0.19 -20.56
C THR A 109 -21.14 1.22 -20.09
N ARG A 110 -20.90 2.14 -21.03
CA ARG A 110 -20.61 3.55 -20.78
C ARG A 110 -21.49 4.45 -21.64
N ASP A 111 -21.66 5.69 -21.20
CA ASP A 111 -22.28 6.72 -22.02
C ASP A 111 -21.39 7.08 -23.24
N GLU A 112 -21.95 7.87 -24.16
CA GLU A 112 -21.28 8.26 -25.41
C GLU A 112 -19.96 9.01 -25.22
N PHE A 113 -19.76 9.66 -24.07
CA PHE A 113 -18.55 10.44 -23.77
C PHE A 113 -17.44 9.62 -23.10
N ASN A 114 -17.78 8.46 -22.53
CA ASN A 114 -16.87 7.61 -21.75
C ASN A 114 -16.59 6.26 -22.41
N GLN A 115 -16.77 6.12 -23.72
CA GLN A 115 -16.56 4.86 -24.45
C GLN A 115 -15.13 4.31 -24.35
N ASN A 116 -14.13 5.18 -24.19
CA ASN A 116 -12.73 4.81 -23.96
C ASN A 116 -12.50 4.14 -22.59
N CYS A 117 -13.43 4.28 -21.65
CA CYS A 117 -13.39 3.67 -20.31
C CYS A 117 -14.12 2.32 -20.24
N ILE A 118 -14.51 1.75 -21.39
CA ILE A 118 -15.03 0.38 -21.44
C ILE A 118 -13.87 -0.59 -21.19
N PRO A 119 -13.98 -1.50 -20.21
CA PRO A 119 -12.90 -2.42 -19.91
C PRO A 119 -12.62 -3.33 -21.09
N GLN A 120 -11.34 -3.46 -21.43
CA GLN A 120 -10.87 -4.43 -22.42
C GLN A 120 -10.32 -5.65 -21.70
N ARG A 121 -10.82 -6.83 -22.09
CA ARG A 121 -10.33 -8.10 -21.58
C ARG A 121 -9.03 -8.47 -22.27
N ASP A 122 -8.07 -8.94 -21.49
CA ASP A 122 -6.84 -9.56 -21.99
C ASP A 122 -6.83 -11.04 -21.63
N LEU A 123 -7.13 -11.88 -22.63
CA LEU A 123 -7.20 -13.34 -22.42
C LEU A 123 -5.83 -13.95 -22.05
N THR A 124 -4.72 -13.27 -22.38
CA THR A 124 -3.37 -13.69 -22.00
C THR A 124 -3.19 -13.52 -20.50
N GLU A 125 -3.54 -12.35 -19.97
CA GLU A 125 -3.48 -12.06 -18.54
C GLU A 125 -4.49 -12.92 -17.75
N GLU A 126 -5.69 -13.15 -18.29
CA GLU A 126 -6.64 -14.10 -17.69
C GLU A 126 -6.09 -15.53 -17.61
N GLY A 127 -5.42 -15.99 -18.67
CA GLY A 127 -4.74 -17.28 -18.71
C GLY A 127 -3.59 -17.36 -17.71
N HIS A 128 -2.85 -16.26 -17.55
CA HIS A 128 -1.78 -16.14 -16.57
C HIS A 128 -2.29 -16.25 -15.13
N VAL A 129 -3.33 -15.47 -14.78
CA VAL A 129 -4.00 -15.54 -13.46
C VAL A 129 -4.43 -16.96 -13.14
N LYS A 130 -5.09 -17.64 -14.10
CA LYS A 130 -5.50 -19.04 -13.93
C LYS A 130 -4.30 -19.94 -13.66
N SER A 131 -3.23 -19.80 -14.43
CA SER A 131 -2.02 -20.61 -14.28
C SER A 131 -1.40 -20.45 -12.90
N VAL A 132 -1.33 -19.22 -12.37
CA VAL A 132 -0.85 -18.95 -11.00
C VAL A 132 -1.72 -19.66 -9.95
N LEU A 133 -3.05 -19.57 -10.05
CA LEU A 133 -3.97 -20.23 -9.10
C LEU A 133 -3.91 -21.76 -9.18
N TYR A 134 -3.82 -22.31 -10.39
CA TYR A 134 -3.61 -23.75 -10.58
C TYR A 134 -2.29 -24.19 -9.96
N GLU A 135 -1.23 -23.40 -10.06
CA GLU A 135 0.05 -23.72 -9.43
C GLU A 135 -0.02 -23.64 -7.90
N ILE A 136 -0.77 -22.67 -7.36
CA ILE A 136 -1.08 -22.62 -5.92
C ILE A 136 -1.84 -23.88 -5.50
N HIS A 137 -2.82 -24.33 -6.29
CA HIS A 137 -3.57 -25.55 -6.03
C HIS A 137 -2.68 -26.80 -6.06
N ASN A 138 -1.82 -26.93 -7.07
CA ASN A 138 -0.91 -28.08 -7.22
C ASN A 138 0.09 -28.19 -6.06
N ASN A 139 0.48 -27.05 -5.47
CA ASN A 139 1.43 -27.00 -4.36
C ASN A 139 0.74 -26.65 -3.01
N LEU A 140 -0.57 -26.84 -2.90
CA LEU A 140 -1.36 -26.32 -1.79
C LEU A 140 -0.84 -26.75 -0.42
N ASN A 141 -0.45 -28.02 -0.26
CA ASN A 141 0.07 -28.53 1.02
C ASN A 141 1.36 -27.80 1.45
N GLU A 142 2.28 -27.56 0.52
CA GLU A 142 3.52 -26.81 0.78
C GLU A 142 3.21 -25.35 1.11
N ILE A 143 2.30 -24.72 0.35
CA ILE A 143 1.89 -23.33 0.58
C ILE A 143 1.25 -23.16 1.95
N VAL A 144 0.27 -24.01 2.31
CA VAL A 144 -0.42 -23.94 3.60
C VAL A 144 0.57 -24.12 4.74
N HIS A 145 1.51 -25.07 4.63
CA HIS A 145 2.57 -25.23 5.62
C HIS A 145 3.38 -23.94 5.81
N LEU A 146 3.83 -23.32 4.71
CA LEU A 146 4.59 -22.06 4.74
C LEU A 146 3.77 -20.88 5.30
N LEU A 147 2.45 -20.86 5.11
CA LEU A 147 1.56 -19.84 5.68
C LEU A 147 1.41 -19.96 7.20
N TYR A 148 1.60 -21.15 7.78
CA TYR A 148 1.63 -21.33 9.24
C TYR A 148 2.98 -21.02 9.88
N GLU A 149 4.05 -20.98 9.09
CA GLU A 149 5.36 -20.53 9.57
C GLU A 149 5.37 -19.02 9.81
N PRO A 150 6.31 -18.50 10.63
CA PRO A 150 6.52 -17.07 10.75
C PRO A 150 6.74 -16.44 9.37
N LYS A 151 6.09 -15.30 9.13
CA LYS A 151 6.25 -14.53 7.89
C LYS A 151 7.72 -14.32 7.58
N LYS A 152 8.09 -14.52 6.32
CA LYS A 152 9.45 -14.25 5.85
C LYS A 152 9.71 -12.74 5.86
N PHE A 153 10.87 -12.34 6.37
CA PHE A 153 11.38 -10.98 6.28
C PHE A 153 12.73 -11.02 5.58
N SER A 154 12.78 -10.49 4.36
CA SER A 154 13.99 -10.40 3.54
C SER A 154 14.99 -9.39 4.10
N ASP A 155 14.49 -8.32 4.73
CA ASP A 155 15.29 -7.29 5.39
C ASP A 155 14.70 -6.95 6.77
N PRO A 156 15.27 -7.47 7.87
CA PRO A 156 14.82 -7.15 9.24
C PRO A 156 14.99 -5.68 9.63
N SER A 157 15.80 -4.91 8.89
CA SER A 157 16.01 -3.48 9.13
C SER A 157 15.00 -2.59 8.41
N LYS A 158 14.24 -3.14 7.46
CA LYS A 158 13.17 -2.45 6.73
C LYS A 158 12.15 -1.88 7.72
N PRO A 159 11.88 -0.57 7.68
CA PRO A 159 10.85 0.02 8.53
C PRO A 159 9.46 -0.54 8.22
N THR A 160 8.65 -0.77 9.25
CA THR A 160 7.29 -1.30 9.07
C THR A 160 6.30 -0.19 8.71
N ALA A 161 5.13 -0.59 8.18
CA ALA A 161 4.02 0.33 7.93
C ALA A 161 3.59 1.07 9.22
N ASP A 162 3.54 0.37 10.35
CA ASP A 162 3.18 0.98 11.64
C ASP A 162 4.21 2.02 12.08
N GLU A 163 5.50 1.73 11.92
CA GLU A 163 6.57 2.67 12.28
C GLU A 163 6.48 3.97 11.47
N ILE A 164 6.27 3.86 10.15
CA ILE A 164 6.16 5.02 9.25
C ILE A 164 4.88 5.81 9.54
N SER A 165 3.73 5.13 9.56
CA SER A 165 2.43 5.79 9.74
C SER A 165 2.29 6.45 11.11
N MET A 166 2.86 5.85 12.16
CA MET A 166 2.88 6.44 13.50
C MET A 166 3.67 7.74 13.53
N LEU A 167 4.83 7.81 12.86
CA LEU A 167 5.63 9.04 12.80
C LEU A 167 4.94 10.14 11.99
N ILE A 168 4.30 9.80 10.87
CA ILE A 168 3.49 10.76 10.09
C ILE A 168 2.37 11.34 10.96
N ARG A 169 1.60 10.48 11.63
CA ARG A 169 0.52 10.91 12.54
C ARG A 169 1.04 11.74 13.71
N THR A 170 2.22 11.41 14.24
CA THR A 170 2.86 12.15 15.33
C THR A 170 3.25 13.55 14.89
N ILE A 171 3.89 13.70 13.73
CA ILE A 171 4.24 15.02 13.17
C ILE A 171 2.98 15.84 12.91
N LYS A 172 1.95 15.26 12.29
CA LYS A 172 0.65 15.93 12.09
C LYS A 172 0.05 16.43 13.39
N LYS A 173 0.07 15.60 14.44
CA LYS A 173 -0.45 15.98 15.77
C LYS A 173 0.32 17.16 16.36
N ILE A 174 1.65 17.19 16.20
CA ILE A 174 2.49 18.31 16.62
C ILE A 174 2.12 19.58 15.84
N GLN A 175 2.00 19.50 14.51
CA GLN A 175 1.57 20.63 13.67
C GLN A 175 0.21 21.19 14.14
N MET A 176 -0.79 20.32 14.35
CA MET A 176 -2.11 20.74 14.86
C MET A 176 -2.03 21.39 16.24
N SER A 177 -1.17 20.92 17.14
CA SER A 177 -0.97 21.53 18.44
C SER A 177 -0.41 22.95 18.33
N TYR A 178 0.54 23.19 17.42
CA TYR A 178 1.07 24.54 17.17
C TYR A 178 0.01 25.46 16.55
N SER A 179 -0.76 25.01 15.56
CA SER A 179 -1.84 25.80 14.95
C SER A 179 -2.85 26.25 16.01
N LYS A 180 -3.30 25.33 16.88
CA LYS A 180 -4.23 25.66 17.98
C LYS A 180 -3.64 26.69 18.95
N MET A 181 -2.33 26.64 19.21
CA MET A 181 -1.67 27.65 20.06
C MET A 181 -1.64 29.03 19.39
N ALA A 182 -1.46 29.09 18.06
CA ALA A 182 -1.50 30.35 17.32
C ALA A 182 -2.90 30.96 17.36
N ASP A 183 -3.92 30.17 17.05
CA ASP A 183 -5.33 30.59 17.06
C ASP A 183 -5.74 31.14 18.43
N ASN A 184 -5.31 30.49 19.51
CA ASN A 184 -5.63 30.89 20.88
C ASN A 184 -4.92 32.19 21.31
N LYS A 185 -3.71 32.46 20.81
CA LYS A 185 -2.96 33.66 21.19
C LYS A 185 -3.40 34.91 20.43
N GLN A 186 -3.98 34.77 19.24
CA GLN A 186 -4.40 35.88 18.36
C GLN A 186 -3.31 36.95 18.15
N ASP A 187 -2.04 36.49 18.10
CA ASP A 187 -0.87 37.35 17.92
C ASP A 187 -0.25 37.09 16.55
N GLY A 188 -0.10 38.15 15.75
CA GLY A 188 0.35 38.05 14.35
C GLY A 188 1.80 37.54 14.23
N ASP A 189 2.70 38.02 15.09
CA ASP A 189 4.11 37.63 15.06
C ASP A 189 4.29 36.18 15.49
N TYR A 190 3.58 35.74 16.53
CA TYR A 190 3.58 34.35 16.97
C TYR A 190 2.97 33.43 15.90
N SER A 191 1.91 33.85 15.21
CA SER A 191 1.30 33.10 14.12
C SER A 191 2.28 32.90 12.95
N LEU A 192 3.06 33.94 12.60
CA LEU A 192 4.12 33.83 11.60
C LEU A 192 5.23 32.86 12.02
N GLN A 193 5.60 32.82 13.30
CA GLN A 193 6.57 31.85 13.82
C GLN A 193 6.03 30.42 13.75
N VAL A 194 4.76 30.22 14.10
CA VAL A 194 4.08 28.91 14.02
C VAL A 194 4.03 28.41 12.58
N LEU A 195 3.73 29.28 11.61
CA LEU A 195 3.75 28.90 10.19
C LEU A 195 5.12 28.37 9.75
N LYS A 196 6.22 29.02 10.17
CA LYS A 196 7.58 28.54 9.89
C LYS A 196 7.86 27.18 10.53
N ILE A 197 7.41 26.97 11.77
CA ILE A 197 7.56 25.67 12.46
C ILE A 197 6.80 24.57 11.70
N ILE A 198 5.56 24.84 11.26
CA ILE A 198 4.75 23.89 10.50
C ILE A 198 5.43 23.51 9.18
N GLN A 199 6.00 24.50 8.47
CA GLN A 199 6.77 24.26 7.24
C GLN A 199 8.02 23.41 7.51
N ILE A 200 8.73 23.65 8.61
CA ILE A 200 9.88 22.83 8.98
C ILE A 200 9.45 21.39 9.26
N LEU A 201 8.38 21.20 10.05
CA LEU A 201 7.84 19.88 10.36
C LEU A 201 7.37 19.14 9.10
N GLU A 202 6.85 19.87 8.11
CA GLU A 202 6.43 19.30 6.84
C GLU A 202 7.60 18.67 6.10
N MET A 203 8.78 19.31 6.08
CA MET A 203 9.98 18.73 5.46
C MET A 203 10.37 17.37 6.05
N PHE A 204 10.11 17.11 7.33
CA PHE A 204 10.33 15.80 7.94
C PHE A 204 9.21 14.78 7.65
N LYS A 205 8.04 15.24 7.20
CA LYS A 205 6.95 14.36 6.80
C LYS A 205 7.17 13.81 5.38
N LEU A 206 7.69 14.63 4.45
CA LEU A 206 7.83 14.25 3.03
C LEU A 206 8.62 12.95 2.80
N PRO A 207 9.78 12.71 3.45
CA PRO A 207 10.48 11.43 3.30
C PRO A 207 9.70 10.24 3.86
N LEU A 208 8.84 10.44 4.86
CA LEU A 208 8.00 9.37 5.39
C LEU A 208 6.92 8.98 4.38
N LEU A 209 6.34 9.97 3.70
CA LEU A 209 5.41 9.74 2.59
C LEU A 209 6.10 8.96 1.46
N LYS A 210 7.34 9.33 1.11
CA LYS A 210 8.12 8.59 0.10
C LYS A 210 8.48 7.18 0.56
N ALA A 211 8.83 6.99 1.83
CA ALA A 211 9.06 5.66 2.40
C ALA A 211 7.83 4.77 2.29
N TRP A 212 6.64 5.31 2.54
CA TRP A 212 5.38 4.61 2.41
C TRP A 212 5.19 4.02 1.00
N GLU A 213 5.50 4.80 -0.03
CA GLU A 213 5.41 4.37 -1.43
C GLU A 213 6.50 3.38 -1.84
N VAL A 214 7.75 3.69 -1.50
CA VAL A 214 8.93 2.89 -1.87
C VAL A 214 8.84 1.49 -1.26
N TYR A 215 8.30 1.38 -0.05
CA TYR A 215 8.08 0.07 0.59
C TYR A 215 6.72 -0.56 0.27
N HIS A 216 5.94 0.09 -0.61
CA HIS A 216 4.69 -0.41 -1.14
C HIS A 216 3.59 -0.60 -0.09
N TYR A 217 3.57 0.22 0.96
CA TYR A 217 2.51 0.18 1.98
C TYR A 217 1.22 0.88 1.53
N GLY A 218 1.32 1.73 0.51
CA GLY A 218 0.20 2.44 -0.11
C GLY A 218 0.70 3.63 -0.92
N SER A 219 -0.11 4.68 -1.01
CA SER A 219 0.22 5.93 -1.68
C SER A 219 0.50 7.04 -0.67
N HIS A 220 1.34 8.01 -1.01
CA HIS A 220 1.54 9.20 -0.17
C HIS A 220 0.21 9.92 0.12
N SER A 221 -0.75 9.84 -0.81
CA SER A 221 -2.09 10.44 -0.70
C SER A 221 -2.93 9.83 0.43
N ASP A 222 -2.58 8.66 0.95
CA ASP A 222 -3.25 8.03 2.10
C ASP A 222 -3.20 8.92 3.36
N PHE A 223 -2.29 9.89 3.37
CA PHE A 223 -2.11 10.85 4.46
C PHE A 223 -2.54 12.27 4.10
N TRP A 224 -3.21 12.49 2.98
CA TRP A 224 -3.69 13.81 2.57
C TRP A 224 -5.19 13.94 2.72
N GLU A 225 -5.62 15.17 2.97
CA GLU A 225 -7.03 15.56 2.97
C GLU A 225 -7.36 16.31 1.67
N GLU A 226 -8.64 16.35 1.32
CA GLU A 226 -9.09 17.10 0.15
C GLU A 226 -8.68 18.58 0.27
N GLY A 227 -7.92 19.06 -0.72
CA GLY A 227 -7.37 20.42 -0.72
C GLY A 227 -5.90 20.53 -0.29
N ASP A 228 -5.26 19.46 0.18
CA ASP A 228 -3.81 19.44 0.43
C ASP A 228 -3.01 19.64 -0.87
N SER A 229 -1.96 20.45 -0.81
CA SER A 229 -1.11 20.76 -1.96
C SER A 229 -0.05 19.67 -2.18
N MET A 230 -0.02 19.10 -3.39
CA MET A 230 1.02 18.14 -3.81
C MET A 230 2.38 18.81 -4.09
N PHE A 231 2.43 20.14 -4.21
CA PHE A 231 3.60 20.86 -4.71
C PHE A 231 4.87 20.61 -3.88
N ASP A 232 4.77 20.63 -2.55
CA ASP A 232 5.91 20.42 -1.67
C ASP A 232 6.48 19.00 -1.82
N TYR A 233 5.60 18.02 -2.01
CA TYR A 233 6.00 16.64 -2.27
C TYR A 233 6.71 16.50 -3.61
N MET A 234 6.17 17.08 -4.67
CA MET A 234 6.81 17.07 -6.00
C MET A 234 8.19 17.71 -5.97
N MET A 235 8.32 18.86 -5.30
CA MET A 235 9.60 19.55 -5.13
C MET A 235 10.60 18.70 -4.35
N PHE A 236 10.13 17.98 -3.32
CA PHE A 236 10.93 17.02 -2.60
C PHE A 236 11.41 15.87 -3.49
N GLU A 237 10.51 15.27 -4.28
CA GLU A 237 10.84 14.13 -5.14
C GLU A 237 11.98 14.44 -6.12
N MET A 238 12.00 15.64 -6.69
CA MET A 238 13.06 16.09 -7.60
C MET A 238 14.47 16.04 -6.98
N LYS A 239 14.59 16.09 -5.66
CA LYS A 239 15.86 16.12 -4.92
C LYS A 239 15.84 15.23 -3.68
N ALA A 240 15.06 14.15 -3.71
CA ALA A 240 14.73 13.37 -2.51
C ALA A 240 15.99 12.91 -1.76
N LYS A 241 16.98 12.38 -2.49
CA LYS A 241 18.21 11.85 -1.90
C LYS A 241 19.05 12.93 -1.19
N GLU A 242 19.17 14.11 -1.80
CA GLU A 242 19.88 15.26 -1.22
C GLU A 242 19.16 15.75 0.04
N MET A 243 17.85 15.97 -0.06
CA MET A 243 17.03 16.45 1.06
C MET A 243 17.02 15.47 2.23
N ILE A 244 16.87 14.16 1.97
CA ILE A 244 16.95 13.13 3.02
C ILE A 244 18.32 13.18 3.71
N GLY A 245 19.41 13.30 2.92
CA GLY A 245 20.76 13.41 3.46
C GLY A 245 20.95 14.61 4.40
N ASP A 246 20.40 15.76 4.04
CA ASP A 246 20.47 16.97 4.86
C ASP A 246 19.59 16.88 6.10
N LEU A 247 18.38 16.31 6.00
CA LEU A 247 17.51 16.06 7.16
C LEU A 247 18.17 15.09 8.15
N ILE A 248 18.89 14.07 7.67
CA ILE A 248 19.69 13.19 8.55
C ILE A 248 20.74 13.98 9.31
N LYS A 249 21.46 14.91 8.66
CA LYS A 249 22.47 15.75 9.34
C LYS A 249 21.82 16.62 10.40
N VAL A 250 20.69 17.27 10.09
CA VAL A 250 19.94 18.09 11.05
C VAL A 250 19.51 17.26 12.26
N LEU A 251 18.94 16.07 12.06
CA LEU A 251 18.53 15.19 13.17
C LEU A 251 19.69 14.75 14.07
N ILE A 252 20.90 14.60 13.51
CA ILE A 252 22.11 14.22 14.28
C ILE A 252 22.68 15.42 15.05
N GLN A 253 22.69 16.61 14.44
CA GLN A 253 23.34 17.79 14.99
C GLN A 253 22.44 18.52 15.99
N GLU A 254 21.21 18.83 15.60
CA GLU A 254 20.24 19.57 16.40
C GLU A 254 18.82 19.24 15.91
N SER A 255 18.25 18.18 16.48
CA SER A 255 16.90 17.77 16.09
C SER A 255 15.85 18.83 16.50
N PRO A 256 14.95 19.24 15.59
CA PRO A 256 13.88 20.19 15.91
C PRO A 256 12.84 19.60 16.88
N PHE A 257 12.92 18.30 17.17
CA PHE A 257 12.01 17.60 18.06
C PHE A 257 12.49 17.57 19.53
N VAL A 258 13.72 18.01 19.83
CA VAL A 258 14.35 17.88 21.17
C VAL A 258 13.47 18.41 22.31
N GLN A 259 12.75 19.52 22.08
CA GLN A 259 11.93 20.16 23.11
C GLN A 259 10.55 19.49 23.32
N ILE A 260 10.14 18.62 22.40
CA ILE A 260 8.78 18.03 22.37
C ILE A 260 8.78 16.51 22.45
N GLU A 261 9.91 15.86 22.23
CA GLU A 261 10.03 14.41 22.29
C GLU A 261 10.53 13.91 23.66
N ARG A 262 10.20 12.66 23.99
CA ARG A 262 10.78 11.95 25.15
C ARG A 262 11.77 10.91 24.64
N ASN A 263 12.94 10.84 25.29
CA ASN A 263 13.97 9.82 25.02
C ASN A 263 14.38 9.74 23.54
N SER A 264 14.36 10.87 22.82
CA SER A 264 14.69 10.95 21.39
C SER A 264 13.86 10.03 20.49
N ALA A 265 12.63 9.70 20.88
CA ALA A 265 11.81 8.71 20.18
C ALA A 265 11.46 9.11 18.74
N ILE A 266 11.16 10.39 18.49
CA ILE A 266 10.84 10.88 17.14
C ILE A 266 12.12 10.90 16.31
N THR A 267 13.18 11.52 16.86
CA THR A 267 14.48 11.63 16.21
C THR A 267 15.04 10.26 15.79
N ASN A 268 15.04 9.28 16.70
CA ASN A 268 15.54 7.94 16.40
C ASN A 268 14.67 7.21 15.38
N GLY A 269 13.35 7.38 15.44
CA GLY A 269 12.42 6.82 14.46
C GLY A 269 12.65 7.37 13.05
N LEU A 270 12.76 8.70 12.92
CA LEU A 270 13.07 9.36 11.65
C LEU A 270 14.44 8.92 11.10
N LEU A 271 15.48 8.89 11.94
CA LEU A 271 16.81 8.44 11.54
C LEU A 271 16.82 6.99 11.05
N LYS A 272 16.10 6.09 11.72
CA LYS A 272 15.94 4.69 11.27
C LYS A 272 15.38 4.66 9.85
N ILE A 273 14.26 5.33 9.61
CA ILE A 273 13.56 5.30 8.32
C ILE A 273 14.42 5.96 7.24
N TYR A 274 14.98 7.14 7.49
CA TYR A 274 15.70 7.91 6.48
C TYR A 274 16.99 7.23 6.04
N ARG A 275 17.74 6.64 6.99
CA ARG A 275 18.96 5.88 6.68
C ARG A 275 18.68 4.63 5.87
N HIS A 276 17.53 3.99 6.08
CA HIS A 276 17.13 2.87 5.25
C HIS A 276 16.67 3.35 3.87
N LEU A 277 15.88 4.42 3.82
CA LEU A 277 15.28 4.98 2.61
C LEU A 277 16.34 5.51 1.62
N ILE A 278 17.39 6.16 2.09
CA ILE A 278 18.43 6.76 1.23
C ILE A 278 19.22 5.70 0.42
N ASN A 279 19.17 4.45 0.85
CA ASN A 279 19.78 3.30 0.17
C ASN A 279 18.85 2.65 -0.86
N GLN A 280 17.59 3.08 -0.93
CA GLN A 280 16.63 2.60 -1.92
C GLN A 280 16.75 3.39 -3.22
N LYS A 281 16.13 2.85 -4.29
CA LYS A 281 15.96 3.59 -5.54
C LYS A 281 14.89 4.67 -5.33
N LEU A 282 15.26 5.93 -5.52
CA LEU A 282 14.40 7.10 -5.32
C LEU A 282 14.09 7.84 -6.63
N ASP A 283 14.58 7.29 -7.75
CA ASP A 283 14.49 7.83 -9.11
C ASP A 283 13.11 7.62 -9.75
#